data_AF-A0A7X3PGN3-F1
#
_entry.id   AF-A0A7X3PGN3-F1
#
_cell.length_a   1.000
_cell.length_b   1.000
_cell.length_c   1.000
_cell.angle_alpha   90.00
_cell.angle_beta   90.00
_cell.angle_gamma   90.00
#
_symmetry.space_group_name_H-M   'P 1'
#
loop_
_entity.id
_entity.type
_entity.pdbx_description
1 polymer ?
#
loop_
_entity_poly.entity_id
_entity_poly.type
_entity_poly.pdbx_seq_one_letter_code
_entity_poly.pdbx_strand_id
1 'polypeptide(L)'
;DSDWDQATIYRNLVKLREAGLAPVVSRVDGIDRYALAGDHEDAHRHPHFLCEDCGRVACLKEEIAAALSIDGPWAESIRSAMVQLLGHCPDCLARADA
;
A
#
# COMPACT_ATOMS: atom_id res chain seq x y z
N ASP A 1 9.46 -20.84 16.57
CA ASP A 1 8.13 -21.31 16.15
C ASP A 1 7.06 -20.40 16.69
N SER A 2 6.41 -19.66 15.80
CA SER A 2 5.14 -19.02 16.17
C SER A 2 4.04 -20.07 16.04
N ASP A 3 3.11 -20.09 16.99
CA ASP A 3 1.97 -21.03 17.09
C ASP A 3 0.95 -20.91 15.93
N TRP A 4 1.31 -20.18 14.86
CA TRP A 4 0.44 -19.79 13.77
C TRP A 4 1.01 -20.24 12.44
N ASP A 5 0.21 -21.04 11.73
CA ASP A 5 0.49 -21.44 10.36
C ASP A 5 0.28 -20.26 9.37
N GLN A 6 1.19 -20.10 8.41
CA GLN A 6 1.18 -19.02 7.43
C GLN A 6 -0.10 -19.00 6.59
N ALA A 7 -0.63 -20.18 6.22
CA ALA A 7 -1.88 -20.24 5.45
C ALA A 7 -3.07 -19.75 6.29
N THR A 8 -3.05 -19.98 7.59
CA THR A 8 -4.05 -19.44 8.52
C THR A 8 -3.99 -17.93 8.62
N ILE A 9 -2.79 -17.34 8.75
CA ILE A 9 -2.62 -15.88 8.74
C ILE A 9 -3.14 -15.30 7.41
N TYR A 10 -2.75 -15.89 6.27
CA TYR A 10 -3.18 -15.44 4.95
C TYR A 10 -4.71 -15.47 4.78
N ARG A 11 -5.36 -16.57 5.17
CA ARG A 11 -6.84 -16.67 5.10
C ARG A 11 -7.51 -15.60 5.97
N ASN A 12 -6.98 -15.32 7.15
CA ASN A 12 -7.51 -14.26 8.03
C ASN A 12 -7.33 -12.87 7.40
N LEU A 13 -6.16 -12.55 6.84
CA LEU A 13 -5.94 -11.27 6.15
C LEU A 13 -6.90 -11.08 4.97
N VAL A 14 -7.13 -12.13 4.17
CA VAL A 14 -8.12 -12.13 3.10
C VAL A 14 -9.53 -11.83 3.63
N LYS A 15 -9.93 -12.45 4.75
CA LYS A 15 -11.24 -12.22 5.38
C LYS A 15 -11.37 -10.82 5.97
N LEU A 16 -10.33 -10.31 6.61
CA LEU A 16 -10.30 -8.94 7.14
C LEU A 16 -10.40 -7.91 6.02
N ARG A 17 -9.73 -8.13 4.89
CA ARG A 17 -9.87 -7.31 3.68
C ARG A 17 -11.29 -7.34 3.13
N GLU A 18 -11.88 -8.53 2.99
CA GLU A 18 -13.27 -8.70 2.54
C GLU A 18 -14.26 -7.98 3.48
N ALA A 19 -13.99 -7.96 4.79
CA ALA A 19 -14.76 -7.23 5.78
C ALA A 19 -14.47 -5.72 5.81
N GLY A 20 -13.55 -5.21 4.99
CA GLY A 20 -13.15 -3.80 4.97
C GLY A 20 -12.29 -3.37 6.16
N LEU A 21 -11.82 -4.29 6.99
CA LEU A 21 -11.04 -4.03 8.19
C LEU A 21 -9.53 -3.97 7.95
N ALA A 22 -9.06 -4.60 6.87
CA ALA A 22 -7.66 -4.61 6.48
C ALA A 22 -7.50 -4.34 4.98
N PRO A 23 -7.59 -3.08 4.50
CA PRO A 23 -7.33 -2.77 3.10
C PRO A 23 -5.88 -3.10 2.70
N VAL A 24 -5.70 -3.51 1.44
CA VAL A 24 -4.36 -3.63 0.84
C VAL A 24 -3.85 -2.25 0.48
N VAL A 25 -2.72 -1.86 1.06
CA VAL A 25 -2.08 -0.56 0.86
C VAL A 25 -0.97 -0.60 -0.19
N SER A 26 -0.37 -1.77 -0.40
CA SER A 26 0.69 -1.95 -1.39
C SER A 26 0.69 -3.39 -1.90
N ARG A 27 0.89 -3.54 -3.20
CA ARG A 27 1.10 -4.84 -3.85
C ARG A 27 2.35 -4.73 -4.72
N VAL A 28 3.46 -5.24 -4.22
CA VAL A 28 4.73 -5.26 -4.96
C VAL A 28 5.38 -6.62 -4.83
N ASP A 29 5.91 -7.12 -5.95
CA ASP A 29 6.55 -8.43 -6.07
C ASP A 29 5.69 -9.59 -5.56
N GLY A 30 4.37 -9.51 -5.78
CA GLY A 30 3.42 -10.52 -5.32
C GLY A 30 3.14 -10.52 -3.81
N ILE A 31 3.67 -9.54 -3.07
CA ILE A 31 3.45 -9.38 -1.63
C ILE A 31 2.40 -8.30 -1.37
N ASP A 32 1.25 -8.74 -0.86
CA ASP A 32 0.20 -7.85 -0.36
C ASP A 32 0.56 -7.35 1.04
N ARG A 33 0.57 -6.02 1.21
CA ARG A 33 0.72 -5.36 2.51
C ARG A 33 -0.62 -4.75 2.91
N TYR A 34 -1.00 -4.99 4.15
CA TYR A 34 -2.30 -4.61 4.71
C TYR A 34 -2.12 -3.52 5.76
N ALA A 35 -3.08 -2.60 5.85
CA ALA A 35 -3.18 -1.64 6.96
C ALA A 35 -4.48 -1.88 7.73
N LEU A 36 -4.56 -1.45 8.98
CA LEU A 36 -5.80 -1.47 9.75
C LEU A 36 -6.73 -0.35 9.28
N ALA A 37 -8.00 -0.67 9.05
CA ALA A 37 -9.00 0.34 8.72
C ALA A 37 -9.32 1.21 9.96
N GLY A 38 -9.29 2.54 9.80
CA GLY A 38 -9.85 3.47 10.78
C GLY A 38 -8.86 4.24 11.67
N ASP A 39 -7.54 4.08 11.52
CA ASP A 39 -6.56 4.83 12.34
C ASP A 39 -6.15 6.20 11.76
N HIS A 40 -6.69 6.58 10.60
CA HIS A 40 -6.48 7.91 10.02
C HIS A 40 -7.83 8.45 9.52
N GLU A 41 -8.23 9.62 10.04
CA GLU A 41 -9.46 10.35 9.67
C GLU A 41 -9.55 10.67 8.16
N ASP A 42 -8.44 10.53 7.43
CA ASP A 42 -8.39 10.62 5.98
C ASP A 42 -8.52 9.24 5.35
N ALA A 43 -9.66 9.02 4.70
CA ALA A 43 -9.86 7.91 3.77
C ALA A 43 -8.67 7.85 2.79
N HIS A 44 -7.73 6.94 3.05
CA HIS A 44 -6.41 6.78 2.42
C HIS A 44 -6.27 7.37 1.01
N ARG A 45 -5.97 8.68 0.94
CA ARG A 45 -5.67 9.42 -0.31
C ARG A 45 -4.19 9.80 -0.41
N HIS A 46 -3.35 9.19 0.41
CA HIS A 46 -1.91 9.40 0.41
C HIS A 46 -1.22 8.27 -0.34
N PRO A 47 -0.13 8.55 -1.07
CA PRO A 47 0.65 7.53 -1.72
C PRO A 47 1.47 6.74 -0.70
N HIS A 48 1.67 5.46 -0.98
CA HIS A 48 2.66 4.68 -0.28
C HIS A 48 4.00 4.76 -1.01
N PHE A 49 5.10 4.80 -0.27
CA PHE A 49 6.45 4.62 -0.78
C PHE A 49 6.91 3.19 -0.51
N LEU A 50 7.61 2.56 -1.47
CA LEU A 50 8.31 1.30 -1.30
C LEU A 50 9.79 1.48 -1.63
N CYS A 51 10.65 1.04 -0.71
CA CYS A 51 12.08 0.91 -0.95
C CYS A 51 12.39 -0.34 -1.77
N GLU A 52 13.06 -0.19 -2.92
CA GLU A 52 13.43 -1.30 -3.80
C GLU A 52 14.59 -2.16 -3.24
N ASP A 53 15.41 -1.63 -2.34
CA ASP A 53 16.52 -2.39 -1.75
C ASP A 53 16.11 -3.21 -0.53
N CYS A 54 15.31 -2.64 0.37
CA CYS A 54 15.01 -3.23 1.68
C CYS A 54 13.54 -3.59 1.87
N GLY A 55 12.68 -3.27 0.90
CA GLY A 55 11.25 -3.59 0.93
C GLY A 55 10.43 -2.79 1.96
N ARG A 56 11.02 -1.77 2.62
CA ARG A 56 10.33 -0.89 3.57
C ARG A 56 9.19 -0.16 2.86
N VAL A 57 8.02 -0.15 3.49
CA VAL A 57 6.88 0.67 3.07
C VAL A 57 6.63 1.79 4.08
N ALA A 58 6.35 2.98 3.57
CA ALA A 58 5.99 4.14 4.38
C ALA A 58 4.79 4.86 3.78
N CYS A 59 3.85 5.30 4.62
CA CYS A 59 2.81 6.25 4.24
C CYS A 59 3.46 7.63 4.13
N LEU A 60 3.34 8.25 2.95
CA LEU A 60 3.70 9.65 2.80
C LEU A 60 2.52 10.50 3.25
N LYS A 61 2.79 11.67 3.84
CA LYS A 61 1.73 12.55 4.38
C LYS A 61 1.14 13.46 3.30
N GLU A 62 1.82 13.55 2.18
CA GLU A 62 1.47 14.38 1.05
C GLU A 62 0.25 13.79 0.34
N GLU A 63 -0.82 14.56 0.24
CA GLU A 63 -1.91 14.24 -0.67
C GLU A 63 -1.40 14.43 -2.10
N ILE A 64 -1.16 13.32 -2.80
CA ILE A 64 -1.12 13.38 -4.26
C ILE A 64 -2.58 13.36 -4.70
N ALA A 65 -3.19 14.55 -4.74
CA ALA A 65 -4.38 14.77 -5.53
C ALA A 65 -3.99 14.59 -6.99
N ALA A 66 -4.00 13.33 -7.45
CA ALA A 66 -3.96 13.05 -8.87
C ALA A 66 -5.22 13.68 -9.45
N ALA A 67 -5.12 14.92 -9.92
CA ALA A 67 -6.07 15.52 -10.83
C ALA A 67 -5.93 14.79 -12.18
N LEU A 68 -6.13 13.47 -12.18
CA LEU A 68 -6.31 12.69 -13.39
C LEU A 68 -7.78 12.86 -13.78
N SER A 69 -8.03 13.83 -14.64
CA SER A 69 -9.26 13.83 -15.43
C SER A 69 -9.13 12.68 -16.44
N ILE A 70 -9.82 11.57 -16.18
CA ILE A 70 -9.92 10.48 -17.15
C ILE A 70 -11.17 10.71 -17.98
N ASP A 71 -10.97 11.09 -19.24
CA ASP A 71 -12.04 11.21 -20.23
C ASP A 71 -12.20 9.91 -21.03
N GLY A 72 -13.36 9.77 -21.68
CA GLY A 72 -13.65 8.67 -22.59
C GLY A 72 -14.40 7.49 -21.95
N PRO A 73 -14.52 6.36 -22.66
CA PRO A 73 -15.46 5.28 -22.31
C PRO A 73 -15.14 4.58 -20.97
N TRP A 74 -13.92 4.76 -20.46
CA TRP A 74 -13.48 4.17 -19.20
C TRP A 74 -13.79 5.02 -17.97
N ALA A 75 -14.16 6.29 -18.14
CA ALA A 75 -14.39 7.23 -17.03
C ALA A 75 -15.39 6.68 -16.00
N GLU A 76 -16.53 6.14 -16.48
CA GLU A 76 -17.57 5.56 -15.62
C GLU A 76 -17.21 4.16 -15.10
N SER A 77 -16.20 3.51 -15.67
CA SER A 77 -15.79 2.14 -15.30
C SER A 77 -14.77 2.10 -14.15
N ILE A 78 -14.14 3.23 -13.83
CA ILE A 78 -13.11 3.30 -12.79
C ILE A 78 -13.76 3.22 -11.42
N ARG A 79 -13.32 2.24 -10.61
CA ARG A 79 -13.80 2.06 -9.23
C ARG A 79 -12.85 2.58 -8.16
N SER A 80 -11.55 2.60 -8.45
CA SER A 80 -10.52 3.10 -7.54
C SER A 80 -9.22 3.35 -8.29
N ALA A 81 -8.35 4.18 -7.70
CA ALA A 81 -6.98 4.40 -8.14
C ALA A 81 -6.05 4.34 -6.93
N MET A 82 -4.84 3.84 -7.12
CA MET A 82 -3.78 3.80 -6.10
C MET A 82 -2.51 4.36 -6.70
N VAL A 83 -1.84 5.25 -5.97
CA VAL A 83 -0.51 5.76 -6.33
C VAL A 83 0.51 5.12 -5.39
N GLN A 84 1.51 4.47 -5.97
CA GLN A 84 2.64 3.87 -5.27
C GLN A 84 3.91 4.52 -5.83
N LEU A 85 4.75 5.04 -4.94
CA LEU A 85 6.08 5.53 -5.28
C LEU A 85 7.11 4.43 -4.99
N LEU A 86 8.11 4.32 -5.86
CA LEU A 86 9.21 3.36 -5.81
C LEU A 86 10.54 4.13 -5.77
N GLY A 87 11.53 3.62 -5.03
CA GLY A 87 12.88 4.17 -5.02
C GLY A 87 13.71 3.66 -3.84
N HIS A 88 14.68 4.45 -3.36
CA HIS A 88 15.55 4.09 -2.24
C HIS A 88 15.22 4.90 -0.99
N CYS A 89 15.03 4.23 0.16
CA CYS A 89 14.75 4.93 1.42
C CYS A 89 16.01 5.65 1.94
N PRO A 90 15.87 6.66 2.83
CA PRO A 90 17.01 7.40 3.38
C PRO A 90 18.08 6.49 3.99
N ASP A 91 17.67 5.44 4.71
CA ASP A 91 18.61 4.48 5.30
C ASP A 91 19.40 3.69 4.26
N CYS A 92 18.82 3.40 3.09
CA CYS A 92 19.52 2.71 2.01
C CYS A 92 20.47 3.65 1.27
N LEU A 93 20.03 4.88 0.99
CA LEU A 93 20.89 5.90 0.39
C LEU A 93 22.11 6.19 1.28
N ALA A 94 21.91 6.38 2.58
CA ALA A 94 22.99 6.60 3.53
C ALA A 94 23.97 5.42 3.65
N ARG A 95 23.54 4.18 3.35
CA ARG A 95 24.41 3.00 3.30
C ARG A 95 25.21 2.90 2.00
N ALA A 96 24.72 3.47 0.91
CA ALA A 96 25.40 3.47 -0.38
C ALA A 96 26.50 4.54 -0.46
N ASP A 97 26.35 5.62 0.32
CA ASP A 97 27.32 6.72 0.42
C ASP A 97 28.44 6.46 1.45
N ALA A 98 28.42 5.32 2.14
CA ALA A 98 29.38 4.91 3.17
C ALA A 98 30.34 3.82 2.67
#